data_AF-A0A7X2S628-F1
#
_entry.id   AF-A0A7X2S628-F1
#
_cell.length_a   1.000
_cell.length_b   1.000
_cell.length_c   1.000
_cell.angle_alpha   90.00
_cell.angle_beta   90.00
_cell.angle_gamma   90.00
#
_symmetry.space_group_name_H-M   'P 1'
#
loop_
_entity.id
_entity.type
_entity.pdbx_description
1 polymer ?
#
loop_
_entity_poly.entity_id
_entity_poly.type
_entity_poly.pdbx_seq_one_letter_code
_entity_poly.pdbx_strand_id
1 'polypeptide(L)'
;MMKKGSFLVLTGLLMTTAAGCSIGGLGEKANADGEGSSKSKFMEVSVTDASYIMTGEDDGASEADTGLLMVNLKVENTSDKSLSISGSDGIKLYKGEEELSAKSGVYSTDLGLEPDVSGSIGAKKVKTVPAFFEVEKGEKYEIGITPRTDDYEDKPEEVTLKLDTEKYADSLEEMENPAKALTAYIETIYLDKENPDYEKFVTADKQALQEEAKRSFSDGMDLIAYESIPEQEMDKHYTSFKSVLAEKGELKAEAKAFANDRAVVKLEYSTVSLSDAYEPIKDLRNEYTDKTDDYDSKKSQSYAMEKFDAVLNSLDAQPGRNPLEIKMIKKDGKWTVDTEDYNSDQLVKTFAQGDR
;
A
#
# COMPACT_ATOMS: atom_id res chain seq x y z
N MET A 1 -3.58 -73.32 -23.80
CA MET A 1 -3.01 -72.12 -24.46
C MET A 1 -1.65 -71.87 -23.80
N MET A 2 -0.54 -72.25 -24.43
CA MET A 2 0.35 -71.35 -25.21
C MET A 2 0.58 -70.01 -24.47
N LYS A 3 1.78 -69.52 -24.18
CA LYS A 3 3.20 -69.87 -24.43
C LYS A 3 3.98 -68.96 -23.44
N LYS A 4 5.03 -69.45 -22.77
CA LYS A 4 6.44 -69.06 -22.98
C LYS A 4 6.67 -67.52 -22.99
N GLY A 5 7.58 -66.94 -22.21
CA GLY A 5 8.75 -67.56 -21.61
C GLY A 5 9.51 -66.67 -20.62
N SER A 6 10.28 -67.39 -19.81
CA SER A 6 11.44 -66.96 -19.03
C SER A 6 12.52 -66.34 -19.93
N PHE A 7 13.22 -65.32 -19.46
CA PHE A 7 14.68 -65.42 -19.34
C PHE A 7 15.30 -64.38 -18.40
N LEU A 8 16.16 -64.93 -17.56
CA LEU A 8 17.03 -64.37 -16.55
C LEU A 8 18.31 -63.88 -17.24
N VAL A 9 18.83 -62.68 -16.95
CA VAL A 9 20.28 -62.42 -17.08
C VAL A 9 20.76 -61.53 -15.94
N LEU A 10 21.70 -62.10 -15.21
CA LEU A 10 22.48 -61.60 -14.11
C LEU A 10 23.88 -61.26 -14.65
N THR A 11 24.33 -60.00 -14.58
CA THR A 11 25.74 -59.57 -14.66
C THR A 11 25.73 -58.04 -14.55
N GLY A 12 26.62 -57.34 -13.85
CA GLY A 12 27.90 -57.67 -13.26
C GLY A 12 28.62 -56.33 -13.07
N LEU A 13 29.25 -56.18 -11.90
CA LEU A 13 30.13 -55.09 -11.51
C LEU A 13 31.15 -54.71 -12.61
N LEU A 14 31.38 -53.42 -12.84
CA LEU A 14 32.68 -52.94 -13.33
C LEU A 14 32.92 -51.51 -12.87
N MET A 15 33.66 -51.40 -11.75
CA MET A 15 34.46 -50.24 -11.43
C MET A 15 35.58 -50.13 -12.48
N THR A 16 35.70 -48.97 -13.10
CA THR A 16 36.96 -48.52 -13.70
C THR A 16 37.34 -47.20 -13.07
N THR A 17 38.27 -47.31 -12.12
CA THR A 17 39.17 -46.23 -11.73
C THR A 17 39.99 -45.80 -12.95
N ALA A 18 39.86 -44.56 -13.37
CA ALA A 18 40.88 -43.89 -14.17
C ALA A 18 41.38 -42.69 -13.35
N ALA A 19 42.49 -42.92 -12.65
CA ALA A 19 43.33 -41.85 -12.15
C ALA A 19 43.99 -41.18 -13.37
N GLY A 20 43.57 -39.97 -13.70
CA GLY A 20 44.28 -39.05 -14.56
C GLY A 20 44.68 -37.84 -13.74
N CYS A 21 45.97 -37.75 -13.39
CA CYS A 21 46.55 -36.53 -12.84
C CYS A 21 46.48 -35.42 -13.90
N SER A 22 45.74 -34.36 -13.64
CA SER A 22 46.02 -33.03 -14.19
C SER A 22 45.98 -32.02 -13.05
N ILE A 23 47.16 -31.51 -12.73
CA ILE A 23 47.40 -30.41 -11.82
C ILE A 23 46.89 -29.12 -12.46
N GLY A 24 46.07 -28.37 -11.72
CA GLY A 24 45.98 -26.91 -11.82
C GLY A 24 44.69 -26.35 -12.42
N GLY A 25 43.95 -25.59 -11.60
CA GLY A 25 43.04 -24.55 -12.08
C GLY A 25 41.61 -24.64 -11.56
N LEU A 26 41.28 -23.72 -10.64
CA LEU A 26 39.96 -23.21 -10.24
C LEU A 26 38.78 -24.19 -10.15
N GLY A 27 38.33 -24.41 -8.91
CA GLY A 27 37.10 -25.11 -8.58
C GLY A 27 35.88 -24.51 -9.28
N GLU A 28 35.27 -25.36 -10.08
CA GLU A 28 33.93 -25.26 -10.64
C GLU A 28 32.93 -25.04 -9.50
N LYS A 29 32.37 -23.82 -9.39
CA LYS A 29 31.24 -23.55 -8.49
C LYS A 29 30.05 -24.37 -9.00
N ALA A 30 29.50 -25.18 -8.11
CA ALA A 30 28.29 -25.95 -8.37
C ALA A 30 27.11 -24.99 -8.61
N ASN A 31 26.80 -24.72 -9.87
CA ASN A 31 25.51 -24.17 -10.26
C ASN A 31 24.47 -25.27 -10.15
N ALA A 32 23.68 -25.23 -9.07
CA ALA A 32 22.43 -25.94 -9.01
C ALA A 32 21.38 -25.10 -9.76
N ASP A 33 21.10 -25.51 -10.99
CA ASP A 33 19.97 -25.03 -11.76
C ASP A 33 18.65 -25.31 -11.02
N GLY A 34 18.01 -24.24 -10.55
CA GLY A 34 16.65 -24.23 -10.02
C GLY A 34 16.20 -22.78 -9.87
N GLU A 35 15.25 -22.33 -10.70
CA GLU A 35 14.64 -21.01 -10.51
C GLU A 35 14.03 -20.92 -9.11
N GLY A 36 14.56 -20.00 -8.29
CA GLY A 36 13.96 -19.59 -7.02
C GLY A 36 14.59 -20.13 -5.74
N SER A 37 15.54 -21.07 -5.79
CA SER A 37 16.24 -21.56 -4.59
C SER A 37 17.67 -22.03 -4.88
N SER A 38 18.60 -21.75 -3.97
CA SER A 38 20.00 -22.14 -4.07
C SER A 38 20.58 -22.51 -2.71
N LYS A 39 21.62 -23.34 -2.67
CA LYS A 39 22.08 -24.01 -1.45
C LYS A 39 23.60 -24.08 -1.37
N SER A 40 24.12 -23.93 -0.15
CA SER A 40 25.50 -24.25 0.22
C SER A 40 25.53 -25.20 1.42
N LYS A 41 26.75 -25.53 1.88
CA LYS A 41 26.97 -26.28 3.12
C LYS A 41 26.34 -25.61 4.36
N PHE A 42 26.21 -24.29 4.36
CA PHE A 42 25.80 -23.52 5.53
C PHE A 42 24.33 -23.11 5.50
N MET A 43 23.76 -22.90 4.31
CA MET A 43 22.41 -22.38 4.18
C MET A 43 21.71 -22.81 2.89
N GLU A 44 20.40 -22.70 2.90
CA GLU A 44 19.53 -22.78 1.74
C GLU A 44 18.74 -21.47 1.67
N VAL A 45 18.71 -20.84 0.51
CA VAL A 45 18.07 -19.53 0.30
C VAL A 45 17.08 -19.63 -0.84
N SER A 46 15.91 -19.04 -0.67
CA SER A 46 14.89 -18.92 -1.71
C SER A 46 14.21 -17.55 -1.68
N VAL A 47 13.73 -17.08 -2.82
CA VAL A 47 12.84 -15.90 -2.87
C VAL A 47 11.43 -16.35 -2.48
N THR A 48 10.87 -15.79 -1.41
CA THR A 48 9.46 -16.05 -1.04
C THR A 48 8.51 -15.14 -1.78
N ASP A 49 8.90 -13.89 -1.96
CA ASP A 49 8.12 -12.87 -2.64
C ASP A 49 9.05 -11.71 -3.02
N ALA A 50 8.68 -10.94 -4.05
CA ALA A 50 9.28 -9.66 -4.32
C ALA A 50 8.25 -8.71 -4.96
N SER A 51 8.39 -7.43 -4.65
CA SER A 51 7.51 -6.39 -5.20
C SER A 51 8.26 -5.07 -5.27
N TYR A 52 7.90 -4.26 -6.26
CA TYR A 52 8.30 -2.86 -6.27
C TYR A 52 7.61 -2.15 -5.13
N ILE A 53 8.32 -1.25 -4.48
CA ILE A 53 7.83 -0.45 -3.35
C ILE A 53 8.08 1.03 -3.57
N MET A 54 7.32 1.85 -2.87
CA MET A 54 7.48 3.29 -2.78
C MET A 54 7.50 3.69 -1.29
N THR A 55 8.63 4.16 -0.82
CA THR A 55 8.87 4.73 0.50
C THR A 55 8.66 6.26 0.60
N GLY A 56 8.54 7.00 -0.52
CA GLY A 56 8.24 8.45 -0.52
C GLY A 56 8.75 9.21 -1.76
N GLU A 57 8.61 10.55 -1.77
CA GLU A 57 8.84 11.44 -2.94
C GLU A 57 10.26 11.39 -3.57
N ASP A 58 11.25 10.72 -2.96
CA ASP A 58 12.67 10.72 -3.37
C ASP A 58 13.27 9.30 -3.61
N ASP A 59 12.47 8.26 -3.80
CA ASP A 59 12.97 6.87 -3.75
C ASP A 59 13.21 6.17 -5.10
N GLY A 60 12.98 6.86 -6.21
CA GLY A 60 13.25 6.35 -7.56
C GLY A 60 12.22 5.34 -8.09
N ALA A 61 11.19 4.93 -7.33
CA ALA A 61 10.10 4.09 -7.85
C ALA A 61 9.30 4.80 -8.97
N SER A 62 9.32 6.14 -8.95
CA SER A 62 8.69 7.03 -9.93
C SER A 62 9.54 7.34 -11.17
N GLU A 63 10.79 6.86 -11.25
CA GLU A 63 11.57 7.01 -12.49
C GLU A 63 11.03 6.08 -13.58
N ALA A 64 11.10 6.51 -14.84
CA ALA A 64 10.49 5.78 -15.95
C ALA A 64 11.03 4.34 -16.03
N ASP A 65 12.36 4.18 -15.90
CA ASP A 65 13.04 2.92 -16.22
C ASP A 65 13.62 2.20 -14.98
N THR A 66 13.68 2.84 -13.82
CA THR A 66 14.23 2.28 -12.58
C THR A 66 13.17 2.20 -11.48
N GLY A 67 13.40 1.38 -10.46
CA GLY A 67 12.54 1.29 -9.30
C GLY A 67 13.18 0.58 -8.11
N LEU A 68 12.61 0.81 -6.92
CA LEU A 68 13.04 0.14 -5.69
C LEU A 68 12.29 -1.18 -5.55
N LEU A 69 13.01 -2.30 -5.64
CA LEU A 69 12.48 -3.64 -5.47
C LEU A 69 12.81 -4.16 -4.07
N MET A 70 11.79 -4.59 -3.33
CA MET A 70 11.92 -5.35 -2.09
C MET A 70 11.87 -6.84 -2.42
N VAL A 71 12.90 -7.59 -2.04
CA VAL A 71 12.99 -9.04 -2.21
C VAL A 71 13.02 -9.70 -0.84
N ASN A 72 11.99 -10.49 -0.53
CA ASN A 72 11.92 -11.27 0.70
C ASN A 72 12.65 -12.60 0.51
N LEU A 73 13.81 -12.72 1.15
CA LEU A 73 14.66 -13.92 1.09
C LEU A 73 14.38 -14.81 2.29
N LYS A 74 13.88 -16.02 2.06
CA LYS A 74 13.82 -17.05 3.10
C LYS A 74 15.17 -17.74 3.18
N VAL A 75 15.84 -17.59 4.32
CA VAL A 75 17.12 -18.21 4.60
C VAL A 75 16.93 -19.31 5.65
N GLU A 76 17.21 -20.54 5.26
CA GLU A 76 17.32 -21.69 6.16
C GLU A 76 18.78 -21.94 6.52
N ASN A 77 19.10 -21.88 7.81
CA ASN A 77 20.41 -22.25 8.32
C ASN A 77 20.51 -23.78 8.40
N THR A 78 21.21 -24.39 7.44
CA THR A 78 21.40 -25.85 7.38
C THR A 78 22.58 -26.33 8.21
N SER A 79 23.34 -25.42 8.83
CA SER A 79 24.47 -25.73 9.71
C SER A 79 24.05 -26.03 11.16
N ASP A 80 25.03 -26.44 11.97
CA ASP A 80 24.84 -26.67 13.42
C ASP A 80 25.25 -25.45 14.26
N LYS A 81 25.65 -24.35 13.62
CA LYS A 81 26.07 -23.09 14.25
C LYS A 81 25.08 -21.97 13.95
N SER A 82 25.22 -20.85 14.64
CA SER A 82 24.47 -19.64 14.33
C SER A 82 25.03 -18.96 13.08
N LEU A 83 24.16 -18.39 12.24
CA LEU A 83 24.54 -17.58 11.09
C LEU A 83 24.04 -16.15 11.27
N SER A 84 24.77 -15.16 10.77
CA SER A 84 24.31 -13.78 10.69
C SER A 84 24.26 -13.34 9.23
N ILE A 85 23.14 -12.74 8.84
CA ILE A 85 22.90 -12.12 7.53
C ILE A 85 22.13 -10.83 7.80
N SER A 86 22.51 -9.75 7.11
CA SER A 86 21.78 -8.48 7.11
C SER A 86 21.61 -7.97 5.69
N GLY A 87 20.58 -7.15 5.45
CA GLY A 87 20.33 -6.54 4.14
C GLY A 87 21.52 -5.71 3.66
N SER A 88 22.18 -5.00 4.57
CA SER A 88 23.34 -4.14 4.27
C SER A 88 24.70 -4.86 4.21
N ASP A 89 24.78 -6.12 4.66
CA ASP A 89 26.06 -6.83 4.80
C ASP A 89 25.89 -8.33 4.55
N GLY A 90 26.55 -8.82 3.50
CA GLY A 90 26.44 -10.19 3.02
C GLY A 90 25.43 -10.41 1.90
N ILE A 91 24.62 -9.40 1.52
CA ILE A 91 23.71 -9.46 0.37
C ILE A 91 24.17 -8.45 -0.69
N LYS A 92 24.32 -8.92 -1.93
CA LYS A 92 24.78 -8.14 -3.08
C LYS A 92 23.90 -8.41 -4.30
N LEU A 93 23.87 -7.47 -5.23
CA LEU A 93 23.21 -7.63 -6.52
C LEU A 93 24.27 -7.60 -7.63
N TYR A 94 24.13 -8.44 -8.64
CA TYR A 94 25.04 -8.49 -9.78
C TYR A 94 24.29 -8.28 -11.08
N LYS A 95 24.82 -7.40 -11.95
CA LYS A 95 24.39 -7.21 -13.35
C LYS A 95 25.53 -7.66 -14.25
N GLY A 96 25.56 -8.95 -14.58
CA GLY A 96 26.73 -9.55 -15.23
C GLY A 96 27.95 -9.54 -14.30
N GLU A 97 29.02 -8.86 -14.72
CA GLU A 97 30.25 -8.73 -13.90
C GLU A 97 30.22 -7.52 -12.95
N GLU A 98 29.20 -6.66 -13.05
CA GLU A 98 29.05 -5.49 -12.20
C GLU A 98 28.41 -5.86 -10.86
N GLU A 99 29.06 -5.48 -9.76
CA GLU A 99 28.53 -5.61 -8.40
C GLU A 99 27.85 -4.31 -7.97
N LEU A 100 26.58 -4.41 -7.60
CA LEU A 100 25.72 -3.35 -7.08
C LEU A 100 25.43 -3.60 -5.59
N SER A 101 25.30 -2.51 -4.84
CA SER A 101 25.00 -2.57 -3.41
C SER A 101 23.49 -2.67 -3.17
N ALA A 102 23.09 -3.44 -2.16
CA ALA A 102 21.73 -3.34 -1.61
C ALA A 102 21.50 -1.95 -1.00
N LYS A 103 20.28 -1.42 -1.15
CA LYS A 103 19.88 -0.15 -0.54
C LYS A 103 19.73 -0.35 0.96
N SER A 104 20.44 0.47 1.73
CA SER A 104 20.35 0.49 3.20
C SER A 104 19.43 1.62 3.66
N GLY A 105 19.01 1.56 4.93
CA GLY A 105 18.21 2.64 5.53
C GLY A 105 16.77 2.73 5.01
N VAL A 106 16.26 1.68 4.39
CA VAL A 106 14.86 1.58 3.96
C VAL A 106 14.02 1.17 5.17
N TYR A 107 13.30 2.12 5.77
CA TYR A 107 12.40 1.90 6.90
C TYR A 107 11.20 2.85 6.83
N SER A 108 10.04 2.37 7.27
CA SER A 108 8.81 3.18 7.38
C SER A 108 7.79 2.43 8.23
N THR A 109 7.45 2.97 9.39
CA THR A 109 6.43 2.38 10.26
C THR A 109 5.04 2.38 9.60
N ASP A 110 4.75 3.41 8.80
CA ASP A 110 3.46 3.56 8.11
C ASP A 110 3.27 2.47 7.06
N LEU A 111 4.36 2.05 6.41
CA LEU A 111 4.37 0.98 5.43
C LEU A 111 4.70 -0.39 6.02
N GLY A 112 4.85 -0.52 7.34
CA GLY A 112 5.26 -1.77 7.97
C GLY A 112 6.65 -2.25 7.52
N LEU A 113 7.54 -1.34 7.14
CA LEU A 113 8.94 -1.61 6.83
C LEU A 113 9.76 -1.43 8.10
N GLU A 114 10.16 -2.56 8.69
CA GLU A 114 10.98 -2.60 9.90
C GLU A 114 12.43 -2.20 9.63
N PRO A 115 13.13 -1.57 10.59
CA PRO A 115 14.56 -1.31 10.45
C PRO A 115 15.34 -2.62 10.31
N ASP A 116 16.39 -2.61 9.48
CA ASP A 116 17.32 -3.75 9.35
C ASP A 116 18.08 -3.96 10.68
N VAL A 117 17.50 -4.76 11.55
CA VAL A 117 18.15 -5.20 12.79
C VAL A 117 18.94 -6.47 12.48
N SER A 118 20.26 -6.30 12.39
CA SER A 118 21.21 -7.41 12.29
C SER A 118 20.88 -8.45 13.36
N GLY A 119 20.50 -9.65 12.93
CA GLY A 119 20.04 -10.70 13.82
C GLY A 119 20.54 -12.05 13.38
N SER A 120 20.79 -12.92 14.34
CA SER A 120 21.30 -14.26 14.07
C SER A 120 20.19 -15.27 13.78
N ILE A 121 20.43 -16.15 12.80
CA ILE A 121 19.61 -17.30 12.48
C ILE A 121 20.23 -18.50 13.21
N GLY A 122 19.54 -18.99 14.25
CA GLY A 122 20.01 -20.15 15.02
C GLY A 122 20.13 -21.42 14.15
N ALA A 123 20.88 -22.40 14.64
CA ALA A 123 21.08 -23.68 13.96
C ALA A 123 19.74 -24.34 13.57
N LYS A 124 19.64 -24.81 12.32
CA LYS A 124 18.43 -25.44 11.76
C LYS A 124 17.18 -24.56 11.83
N LYS A 125 17.33 -23.24 11.95
CA LYS A 125 16.22 -22.28 11.93
C LYS A 125 16.13 -21.57 10.59
N VAL A 126 14.96 -20.99 10.38
CA VAL A 126 14.60 -20.24 9.18
C VAL A 126 14.29 -18.81 9.59
N LYS A 127 14.71 -17.84 8.77
CA LYS A 127 14.34 -16.44 8.91
C LYS A 127 14.06 -15.84 7.53
N THR A 128 13.06 -14.98 7.41
CA THR A 128 12.87 -14.12 6.24
C THR A 128 13.68 -12.85 6.42
N VAL A 129 14.48 -12.50 5.43
CA VAL A 129 15.35 -11.32 5.40
C VAL A 129 14.93 -10.47 4.20
N PRO A 130 14.38 -9.26 4.40
CA PRO A 130 14.12 -8.35 3.29
C PRO A 130 15.44 -7.77 2.78
N ALA A 131 15.59 -7.73 1.46
CA ALA A 131 16.67 -7.04 0.77
C ALA A 131 16.06 -6.01 -0.19
N PHE A 132 16.67 -4.83 -0.28
CA PHE A 132 16.17 -3.74 -1.11
C PHE A 132 17.18 -3.42 -2.19
N PHE A 133 16.72 -3.29 -3.44
CA PHE A 133 17.57 -3.05 -4.58
C PHE A 133 16.98 -1.96 -5.49
N GLU A 134 17.81 -1.01 -5.89
CA GLU A 134 17.49 -0.17 -7.05
C GLU A 134 17.80 -0.98 -8.31
N VAL A 135 16.77 -1.19 -9.13
CA VAL A 135 16.86 -2.04 -10.33
C VAL A 135 16.28 -1.32 -11.54
N GLU A 136 16.79 -1.66 -12.71
CA GLU A 136 16.14 -1.34 -13.98
C GLU A 136 14.98 -2.32 -14.20
N LYS A 137 13.84 -1.80 -14.66
CA LYS A 137 12.63 -2.60 -14.89
C LYS A 137 12.81 -3.50 -16.10
N GLY A 138 12.45 -4.78 -15.96
CA GLY A 138 12.54 -5.78 -17.04
C GLY A 138 13.93 -6.41 -17.21
N GLU A 139 14.89 -6.02 -16.37
CA GLU A 139 16.25 -6.57 -16.38
C GLU A 139 16.39 -7.82 -15.50
N LYS A 140 17.47 -8.56 -15.77
CA LYS A 140 17.85 -9.79 -15.04
C LYS A 140 19.13 -9.57 -14.25
N TYR A 141 19.11 -10.03 -13.02
CA TYR A 141 20.19 -9.89 -12.06
C TYR A 141 20.48 -11.21 -11.36
N GLU A 142 21.57 -11.23 -10.60
CA GLU A 142 21.86 -12.28 -9.63
C GLU A 142 22.01 -11.69 -8.23
N ILE A 143 21.40 -12.31 -7.22
CA ILE A 143 21.55 -11.94 -5.82
C ILE A 143 22.59 -12.86 -5.20
N GLY A 144 23.71 -12.30 -4.74
CA GLY A 144 24.73 -13.00 -3.96
C GLY A 144 24.44 -12.90 -2.48
N ILE A 145 24.45 -14.04 -1.78
CA ILE A 145 24.27 -14.11 -0.33
C ILE A 145 25.46 -14.84 0.29
N THR A 146 26.17 -14.17 1.20
CA THR A 146 27.26 -14.73 1.99
C THR A 146 26.96 -14.53 3.48
N PRO A 147 26.71 -15.60 4.24
CA PRO A 147 26.47 -15.46 5.67
C PRO A 147 27.78 -15.25 6.41
N ARG A 148 27.69 -14.66 7.60
CA ARG A 148 28.77 -14.67 8.59
C ARG A 148 28.51 -15.75 9.64
N THR A 149 29.59 -16.32 10.14
CA THR A 149 29.55 -17.21 11.30
C THR A 149 30.41 -16.60 12.41
N ASP A 150 30.18 -17.02 13.65
CA ASP A 150 30.99 -16.62 14.80
C ASP A 150 32.38 -17.30 14.81
N ASP A 151 32.60 -18.28 13.93
CA ASP A 151 33.86 -19.03 13.81
C ASP A 151 34.70 -18.50 12.64
N TYR A 152 35.87 -17.93 12.95
CA TYR A 152 36.78 -17.37 11.95
C TYR A 152 37.42 -18.43 11.03
N GLU A 153 37.38 -19.72 11.39
CA GLU A 153 37.84 -20.79 10.50
C GLU A 153 36.79 -21.15 9.45
N ASP A 154 35.50 -20.94 9.75
CA ASP A 154 34.44 -21.12 8.79
C ASP A 154 34.44 -19.98 7.79
N LYS A 155 34.62 -20.33 6.52
CA LYS A 155 34.53 -19.41 5.37
C LYS A 155 33.33 -19.81 4.52
N PRO A 156 32.13 -19.30 4.83
CA PRO A 156 30.95 -19.64 4.04
C PRO A 156 31.14 -19.21 2.59
N GLU A 157 30.72 -20.08 1.68
CA GLU A 157 30.67 -19.78 0.26
C GLU A 157 29.43 -18.95 -0.04
N GLU A 158 29.56 -18.06 -1.02
CA GLU A 158 28.46 -17.30 -1.58
C GLU A 158 27.47 -18.24 -2.27
N VAL A 159 26.18 -18.00 -2.00
CA VAL A 159 25.05 -18.61 -2.70
C VAL A 159 24.46 -17.57 -3.63
N THR A 160 24.19 -17.96 -4.87
CA THR A 160 23.65 -17.06 -5.89
C THR A 160 22.22 -17.46 -6.26
N LEU A 161 21.33 -16.46 -6.36
CA LEU A 161 19.95 -16.60 -6.85
C LEU A 161 19.74 -15.75 -8.10
N LYS A 162 19.01 -16.27 -9.09
CA LYS A 162 18.59 -15.47 -10.24
C LYS A 162 17.40 -14.59 -9.86
N LEU A 163 17.43 -13.32 -10.27
CA LEU A 163 16.36 -12.36 -10.11
C LEU A 163 15.93 -11.85 -11.50
N ASP A 164 14.66 -12.02 -11.83
CA ASP A 164 14.06 -11.51 -13.06
C ASP A 164 13.02 -10.46 -12.65
N THR A 165 13.32 -9.19 -12.91
CA THR A 165 12.50 -8.08 -12.42
C THR A 165 11.18 -7.94 -13.19
N GLU A 166 11.08 -8.51 -14.40
CA GLU A 166 9.86 -8.52 -15.20
C GLU A 166 8.75 -9.32 -14.50
N LYS A 167 9.12 -10.34 -13.71
CA LYS A 167 8.17 -11.17 -12.94
C LYS A 167 7.38 -10.40 -11.88
N TYR A 168 7.81 -9.18 -11.54
CA TYR A 168 7.22 -8.35 -10.50
C TYR A 168 6.61 -7.05 -11.05
N ALA A 169 6.52 -6.90 -12.37
CA ALA A 169 6.01 -5.69 -13.02
C ALA A 169 4.56 -5.35 -12.60
N ASP A 170 3.73 -6.37 -12.34
CA ASP A 170 2.35 -6.20 -11.87
C ASP A 170 2.27 -5.35 -10.59
N SER A 171 3.28 -5.42 -9.72
CA SER A 171 3.30 -4.61 -8.49
C SER A 171 3.42 -3.10 -8.77
N LEU A 172 3.93 -2.68 -9.94
CA LEU A 172 3.94 -1.27 -10.36
C LEU A 172 2.51 -0.80 -10.68
N GLU A 173 1.70 -1.64 -11.32
CA GLU A 173 0.28 -1.32 -11.56
C GLU A 173 -0.51 -1.32 -10.26
N GLU A 174 -0.17 -2.23 -9.32
CA GLU A 174 -0.81 -2.28 -8.02
C GLU A 174 -0.61 -1.02 -7.17
N MET A 175 0.49 -0.27 -7.38
CA MET A 175 0.75 0.99 -6.67
C MET A 175 -0.31 2.06 -6.92
N GLU A 176 -1.04 2.01 -8.04
CA GLU A 176 -2.11 2.96 -8.32
C GLU A 176 -3.43 2.61 -7.62
N ASN A 177 -3.59 1.35 -7.19
CA ASN A 177 -4.85 0.85 -6.66
C ASN A 177 -5.30 1.56 -5.36
N PRO A 178 -4.42 1.91 -4.40
CA PRO A 178 -4.81 2.71 -3.24
C PRO A 178 -5.45 4.05 -3.61
N ALA A 179 -4.89 4.78 -4.59
CA ALA A 179 -5.45 6.07 -5.01
C ALA A 179 -6.83 5.92 -5.67
N LYS A 180 -7.00 4.89 -6.52
CA LYS A 180 -8.31 4.53 -7.11
C LYS A 180 -9.31 4.15 -6.02
N ALA A 181 -8.88 3.36 -5.03
CA ALA A 181 -9.71 2.94 -3.92
C ALA A 181 -10.14 4.12 -3.04
N LEU A 182 -9.23 5.04 -2.69
CA LEU A 182 -9.57 6.23 -1.90
C LEU A 182 -10.59 7.12 -2.63
N THR A 183 -10.39 7.34 -3.93
CA THR A 183 -11.32 8.12 -4.75
C THR A 183 -12.70 7.47 -4.77
N ALA A 184 -12.76 6.16 -5.04
CA ALA A 184 -14.02 5.42 -5.04
C ALA A 184 -14.70 5.40 -3.67
N TYR A 185 -13.91 5.28 -2.59
CA TYR A 185 -14.37 5.35 -1.20
C TYR A 185 -15.08 6.68 -0.95
N ILE A 186 -14.43 7.82 -1.27
CA ILE A 186 -14.99 9.15 -1.03
C ILE A 186 -16.24 9.37 -1.89
N GLU A 187 -16.16 9.09 -3.18
CA GLU A 187 -17.27 9.30 -4.12
C GLU A 187 -18.51 8.47 -3.73
N THR A 188 -18.32 7.22 -3.34
CA THR A 188 -19.44 6.32 -3.02
C THR A 188 -20.03 6.61 -1.64
N ILE A 189 -19.19 6.85 -0.63
CA ILE A 189 -19.65 7.00 0.76
C ILE A 189 -20.17 8.42 1.00
N TYR A 190 -19.39 9.44 0.65
CA TYR A 190 -19.70 10.83 1.00
C TYR A 190 -20.44 11.56 -0.11
N LEU A 191 -20.21 11.23 -1.39
CA LEU A 191 -20.81 11.97 -2.51
C LEU A 191 -22.00 11.27 -3.15
N ASP A 192 -22.30 10.03 -2.74
CA ASP A 192 -23.35 9.18 -3.31
C ASP A 192 -23.23 9.00 -4.83
N LYS A 193 -21.99 9.07 -5.33
CA LYS A 193 -21.66 8.93 -6.73
C LYS A 193 -21.27 7.48 -7.00
N GLU A 194 -21.93 6.86 -7.97
CA GLU A 194 -21.57 5.52 -8.41
C GLU A 194 -20.15 5.50 -8.95
N ASN A 195 -19.31 4.64 -8.36
CA ASN A 195 -17.95 4.40 -8.85
C ASN A 195 -17.70 2.88 -8.97
N PRO A 196 -17.45 2.34 -10.18
CA PRO A 196 -17.22 0.90 -10.38
C PRO A 196 -15.96 0.39 -9.67
N ASP A 197 -15.02 1.27 -9.34
CA ASP A 197 -13.81 0.93 -8.60
C ASP A 197 -14.09 0.64 -7.13
N TYR A 198 -15.25 1.03 -6.58
CA TYR A 198 -15.61 0.73 -5.19
C TYR A 198 -15.70 -0.78 -4.96
N GLU A 199 -16.50 -1.48 -5.76
CA GLU A 199 -16.65 -2.93 -5.63
C GLU A 199 -15.38 -3.69 -6.00
N LYS A 200 -14.54 -3.11 -6.87
CA LYS A 200 -13.29 -3.74 -7.31
C LYS A 200 -12.17 -3.60 -6.27
N PHE A 201 -12.00 -2.41 -5.70
CA PHE A 201 -10.82 -2.06 -4.93
C PHE A 201 -11.10 -1.70 -3.49
N VAL A 202 -12.34 -1.47 -3.06
CA VAL A 202 -12.66 -1.02 -1.70
C VAL A 202 -13.25 -2.14 -0.86
N THR A 203 -12.80 -2.25 0.39
CA THR A 203 -13.45 -3.06 1.43
C THR A 203 -13.81 -2.17 2.61
N ALA A 204 -15.09 -1.83 2.73
CA ALA A 204 -15.57 -0.98 3.81
C ALA A 204 -17.06 -1.26 4.05
N ASP A 205 -17.53 -1.05 5.28
CA ASP A 205 -18.96 -1.11 5.58
C ASP A 205 -19.62 0.18 5.07
N LYS A 206 -20.02 0.17 3.79
CA LYS A 206 -20.66 1.32 3.13
C LYS A 206 -21.81 1.87 3.96
N GLN A 207 -22.68 1.01 4.46
CA GLN A 207 -23.89 1.43 5.16
C GLN A 207 -23.55 2.09 6.49
N ALA A 208 -22.66 1.48 7.29
CA ALA A 208 -22.23 2.06 8.55
C ALA A 208 -21.58 3.45 8.36
N LEU A 209 -20.72 3.58 7.33
CA LEU A 209 -20.01 4.83 7.05
C LEU A 209 -20.96 5.92 6.52
N GLN A 210 -21.96 5.58 5.71
CA GLN A 210 -22.97 6.54 5.27
C GLN A 210 -23.83 7.05 6.42
N GLU A 211 -24.17 6.19 7.39
CA GLU A 211 -24.88 6.60 8.61
C GLU A 211 -24.02 7.48 9.51
N GLU A 212 -22.73 7.17 9.67
CA GLU A 212 -21.78 8.02 10.40
C GLU A 212 -21.61 9.40 9.73
N ALA A 213 -21.47 9.41 8.41
CA ALA A 213 -21.36 10.64 7.65
C ALA A 213 -22.62 11.53 7.81
N LYS A 214 -23.81 10.93 7.78
CA LYS A 214 -25.07 11.64 8.03
C LYS A 214 -25.13 12.27 9.43
N ARG A 215 -24.64 11.56 10.46
CA ARG A 215 -24.55 12.13 11.82
C ARG A 215 -23.58 13.31 11.86
N SER A 216 -22.42 13.15 11.24
CA SER A 216 -21.40 14.21 11.17
C SER A 216 -21.88 15.45 10.40
N PHE A 217 -22.70 15.26 9.36
CA PHE A 217 -23.36 16.37 8.67
C PHE A 217 -24.30 17.15 9.60
N SER A 218 -25.00 16.46 10.50
CA SER A 218 -25.87 17.12 11.49
C SER A 218 -25.04 18.01 12.43
N ASP A 219 -23.87 17.54 12.88
CA ASP A 219 -22.94 18.35 13.68
C ASP A 219 -22.40 19.57 12.90
N GLY A 220 -22.23 19.44 11.59
CA GLY A 220 -21.88 20.56 10.70
C GLY A 220 -23.00 21.59 10.59
N MET A 221 -24.26 21.14 10.53
CA MET A 221 -25.44 22.01 10.46
C MET A 221 -25.62 22.85 11.74
N ASP A 222 -25.16 22.39 12.90
CA ASP A 222 -25.18 23.16 14.16
C ASP A 222 -24.34 24.45 14.08
N LEU A 223 -23.42 24.58 13.11
CA LEU A 223 -22.69 25.83 12.88
C LEU A 223 -23.58 26.93 12.30
N ILE A 224 -24.66 26.58 11.61
CA ILE A 224 -25.52 27.53 10.88
C ILE A 224 -26.97 27.55 11.40
N ALA A 225 -27.42 26.48 12.03
CA ALA A 225 -28.73 26.32 12.64
C ALA A 225 -28.63 26.50 14.18
N TYR A 226 -29.50 27.35 14.75
CA TYR A 226 -29.58 27.56 16.20
C TYR A 226 -30.72 26.76 16.85
N GLU A 227 -31.70 26.34 16.05
CA GLU A 227 -32.80 25.47 16.47
C GLU A 227 -32.61 24.07 15.86
N SER A 228 -33.19 23.06 16.48
CA SER A 228 -33.14 21.68 15.95
C SER A 228 -33.84 21.58 14.59
N ILE A 229 -33.19 20.95 13.61
CA ILE A 229 -33.78 20.63 12.31
C ILE A 229 -34.48 19.26 12.40
N PRO A 230 -35.72 19.12 11.91
CA PRO A 230 -36.40 17.83 11.82
C PRO A 230 -35.60 16.81 10.97
N GLU A 231 -35.58 15.54 11.37
CA GLU A 231 -34.80 14.49 10.69
C GLU A 231 -35.10 14.40 9.18
N GLN A 232 -36.37 14.47 8.79
CA GLN A 232 -36.75 14.45 7.36
C GLN A 232 -36.17 15.62 6.56
N GLU A 233 -36.04 16.80 7.17
CA GLU A 233 -35.42 17.97 6.54
C GLU A 233 -33.88 17.80 6.49
N MET A 234 -33.29 17.23 7.54
CA MET A 234 -31.86 16.89 7.56
C MET A 234 -31.47 15.95 6.42
N ASP A 235 -32.28 14.93 6.14
CA ASP A 235 -32.04 13.98 5.03
C ASP A 235 -32.03 14.68 3.67
N LYS A 236 -32.97 15.61 3.48
CA LYS A 236 -33.04 16.43 2.28
C LYS A 236 -31.79 17.31 2.16
N HIS A 237 -31.42 18.01 3.23
CA HIS A 237 -30.25 18.90 3.24
C HIS A 237 -28.95 18.15 3.00
N TYR A 238 -28.79 16.97 3.61
CA TYR A 238 -27.61 16.15 3.37
C TYR A 238 -27.55 15.69 1.91
N THR A 239 -28.68 15.26 1.33
CA THR A 239 -28.75 14.89 -0.08
C THR A 239 -28.33 16.05 -1.00
N SER A 240 -28.82 17.27 -0.74
CA SER A 240 -28.42 18.46 -1.48
C SER A 240 -26.94 18.78 -1.31
N PHE A 241 -26.41 18.66 -0.09
CA PHE A 241 -25.00 18.87 0.19
C PHE A 241 -24.11 17.90 -0.59
N LYS A 242 -24.40 16.58 -0.53
CA LYS A 242 -23.70 15.57 -1.32
C LYS A 242 -23.73 15.88 -2.81
N SER A 243 -24.90 16.27 -3.34
CA SER A 243 -25.06 16.64 -4.75
C SER A 243 -24.18 17.81 -5.15
N VAL A 244 -24.10 18.86 -4.32
CA VAL A 244 -23.26 20.03 -4.59
C VAL A 244 -21.78 19.67 -4.50
N LEU A 245 -21.36 18.86 -3.54
CA LEU A 245 -20.00 18.35 -3.47
C LEU A 245 -19.65 17.48 -4.68
N ALA A 246 -20.55 16.63 -5.15
CA ALA A 246 -20.35 15.80 -6.34
C ALA A 246 -20.23 16.62 -7.63
N GLU A 247 -20.92 17.76 -7.70
CA GLU A 247 -20.90 18.65 -8.87
C GLU A 247 -19.69 19.59 -8.88
N LYS A 248 -19.34 20.17 -7.72
CA LYS A 248 -18.35 21.25 -7.63
C LYS A 248 -17.01 20.84 -7.01
N GLY A 249 -16.99 19.76 -6.25
CA GLY A 249 -15.79 19.24 -5.61
C GLY A 249 -14.88 18.55 -6.62
N GLU A 250 -13.58 18.69 -6.40
CA GLU A 250 -12.54 18.02 -7.18
C GLU A 250 -11.73 17.12 -6.25
N LEU A 251 -11.37 15.94 -6.73
CA LEU A 251 -10.52 14.97 -6.03
C LEU A 251 -9.37 14.58 -6.95
N LYS A 252 -8.15 14.69 -6.44
CA LYS A 252 -6.94 14.19 -7.10
C LYS A 252 -6.13 13.41 -6.09
N ALA A 253 -6.24 12.08 -6.18
CA ALA A 253 -5.52 11.15 -5.33
C ALA A 253 -4.29 10.60 -6.06
N GLU A 254 -3.16 10.56 -5.38
CA GLU A 254 -1.91 9.97 -5.86
C GLU A 254 -1.26 9.13 -4.75
N ALA A 255 -0.73 7.96 -5.10
CA ALA A 255 0.05 7.17 -4.17
C ALA A 255 1.35 7.92 -3.86
N LYS A 256 1.57 8.22 -2.58
CA LYS A 256 2.80 8.83 -2.07
C LYS A 256 3.78 7.78 -1.56
N ALA A 257 3.25 6.66 -1.07
CA ALA A 257 4.01 5.53 -0.57
C ALA A 257 3.20 4.23 -0.65
N PHE A 258 3.88 3.10 -0.82
CA PHE A 258 3.33 1.76 -1.03
C PHE A 258 4.34 0.67 -0.65
N ALA A 259 4.03 -0.17 0.33
CA ALA A 259 4.72 -1.44 0.60
C ALA A 259 3.90 -2.31 1.57
N ASN A 260 4.15 -3.63 1.62
CA ASN A 260 3.57 -4.55 2.60
C ASN A 260 2.05 -4.35 2.84
N ASP A 261 1.26 -4.35 1.77
CA ASP A 261 -0.20 -4.18 1.84
C ASP A 261 -0.66 -2.87 2.52
N ARG A 262 0.22 -1.86 2.56
CA ARG A 262 0.01 -0.54 3.14
C ARG A 262 0.38 0.53 2.12
N ALA A 263 -0.33 1.65 2.19
CA ALA A 263 -0.06 2.79 1.34
C ALA A 263 -0.35 4.10 2.08
N VAL A 264 0.30 5.17 1.64
CA VAL A 264 -0.08 6.54 1.96
C VAL A 264 -0.51 7.20 0.66
N VAL A 265 -1.75 7.69 0.63
CA VAL A 265 -2.33 8.36 -0.53
C VAL A 265 -2.44 9.84 -0.22
N LYS A 266 -1.81 10.67 -1.06
CA LYS A 266 -1.98 12.12 -1.02
C LYS A 266 -3.25 12.47 -1.78
N LEU A 267 -4.13 13.23 -1.14
CA LEU A 267 -5.39 13.71 -1.70
C LEU A 267 -5.36 15.24 -1.76
N GLU A 268 -5.24 15.77 -2.97
CA GLU A 268 -5.58 17.15 -3.28
C GLU A 268 -7.10 17.21 -3.52
N TYR A 269 -7.78 18.16 -2.88
CA TYR A 269 -9.23 18.25 -2.95
C TYR A 269 -9.74 19.69 -2.96
N SER A 270 -10.95 19.87 -3.47
CA SER A 270 -11.78 21.05 -3.22
C SER A 270 -13.13 20.64 -2.64
N THR A 271 -13.72 21.51 -1.83
CA THR A 271 -14.99 21.26 -1.15
C THR A 271 -15.79 22.54 -1.00
N VAL A 272 -17.09 22.41 -0.73
CA VAL A 272 -17.96 23.52 -0.33
C VAL A 272 -18.12 23.46 1.19
N SER A 273 -17.74 24.54 1.89
CA SER A 273 -17.81 24.56 3.35
C SER A 273 -19.18 25.02 3.85
N LEU A 274 -19.74 24.32 4.85
CA LEU A 274 -20.96 24.75 5.54
C LEU A 274 -20.74 26.02 6.35
N SER A 275 -19.51 26.29 6.80
CA SER A 275 -19.18 27.55 7.49
C SER A 275 -19.44 28.77 6.60
N ASP A 276 -19.25 28.64 5.28
CA ASP A 276 -19.50 29.73 4.33
C ASP A 276 -21.00 29.97 4.11
N ALA A 277 -21.87 29.03 4.47
CA ALA A 277 -23.32 29.20 4.46
C ALA A 277 -23.84 30.04 5.64
N TYR A 278 -23.02 30.31 6.66
CA TYR A 278 -23.47 30.99 7.89
C TYR A 278 -24.09 32.37 7.63
N GLU A 279 -23.38 33.25 6.92
CA GLU A 279 -23.86 34.61 6.65
C GLU A 279 -25.09 34.61 5.72
N PRO A 280 -25.12 33.89 4.58
CA PRO A 280 -26.34 33.78 3.76
C PRO A 280 -27.56 33.27 4.53
N ILE A 281 -27.40 32.27 5.39
CA ILE A 281 -28.50 31.74 6.21
C ILE A 281 -28.95 32.75 7.26
N LYS A 282 -28.01 33.48 7.88
CA LYS A 282 -28.32 34.57 8.81
C LYS A 282 -29.08 35.71 8.12
N ASP A 283 -28.69 36.08 6.91
CA ASP A 283 -29.40 37.11 6.12
C ASP A 283 -30.83 36.69 5.79
N LEU A 284 -31.06 35.42 5.43
CA LEU A 284 -32.41 34.90 5.19
C LEU A 284 -33.28 34.91 6.45
N ARG A 285 -32.71 34.67 7.64
CA ARG A 285 -33.45 34.80 8.91
C ARG A 285 -33.83 36.26 9.20
N ASN A 286 -32.91 37.19 8.94
CA ASN A 286 -33.18 38.63 9.08
C ASN A 286 -34.25 39.08 8.09
N GLU A 287 -34.16 38.63 6.83
CA GLU A 287 -35.14 38.92 5.78
C GLU A 287 -36.57 38.48 6.19
N TYR A 288 -36.70 37.31 6.82
CA TYR A 288 -37.99 36.86 7.36
C TYR A 288 -38.54 37.86 8.38
N THR A 289 -37.69 38.25 9.35
CA THR A 289 -38.07 39.17 10.42
C THR A 289 -38.49 40.53 9.85
N ASP A 290 -37.70 41.08 8.92
CA ASP A 290 -37.98 42.37 8.28
C ASP A 290 -39.28 42.37 7.46
N LYS A 291 -39.61 41.24 6.82
CA LYS A 291 -40.82 41.11 5.97
C LYS A 291 -42.09 40.84 6.76
N THR A 292 -41.99 40.17 7.89
CA THR A 292 -43.14 39.66 8.65
C THR A 292 -43.41 40.40 9.94
N ASP A 293 -42.42 41.17 10.45
CA ASP A 293 -42.40 41.73 11.82
C ASP A 293 -42.59 40.64 12.89
N ASP A 294 -42.24 39.38 12.57
CA ASP A 294 -42.29 38.21 13.46
C ASP A 294 -40.86 37.81 13.87
N TYR A 295 -40.61 37.83 15.18
CA TYR A 295 -39.30 37.55 15.80
C TYR A 295 -39.19 36.10 16.31
N ASP A 296 -40.09 35.21 15.90
CA ASP A 296 -40.02 33.78 16.20
C ASP A 296 -38.78 33.14 15.53
N SER A 297 -37.79 32.77 16.35
CA SER A 297 -36.53 32.17 15.90
C SER A 297 -36.74 30.89 15.11
N LYS A 298 -37.74 30.07 15.47
CA LYS A 298 -38.03 28.82 14.78
C LYS A 298 -38.58 29.07 13.39
N LYS A 299 -39.52 30.01 13.24
CA LYS A 299 -40.08 30.34 11.92
C LYS A 299 -39.05 30.97 11.00
N SER A 300 -38.24 31.89 11.51
CA SER A 300 -37.16 32.51 10.73
C SER A 300 -36.13 31.47 10.28
N GLN A 301 -35.76 30.51 11.14
CA GLN A 301 -34.87 29.42 10.75
C GLN A 301 -35.51 28.49 9.72
N SER A 302 -36.75 28.06 9.93
CA SER A 302 -37.47 27.24 8.94
C SER A 302 -37.49 27.92 7.57
N TYR A 303 -37.78 29.24 7.53
CA TYR A 303 -37.73 30.03 6.29
C TYR A 303 -36.35 30.02 5.62
N ALA A 304 -35.26 30.05 6.39
CA ALA A 304 -33.90 29.97 5.86
C ALA A 304 -33.55 28.56 5.37
N MET A 305 -33.91 27.52 6.13
CA MET A 305 -33.66 26.12 5.78
C MET A 305 -34.43 25.68 4.52
N GLU A 306 -35.63 26.22 4.29
CA GLU A 306 -36.35 26.03 3.01
C GLU A 306 -35.54 26.48 1.78
N LYS A 307 -34.57 27.39 1.95
CA LYS A 307 -33.70 27.94 0.90
C LYS A 307 -32.26 27.45 0.98
N PHE A 308 -31.97 26.49 1.87
CA PHE A 308 -30.63 25.96 2.06
C PHE A 308 -30.01 25.45 0.77
N ASP A 309 -30.78 24.76 -0.07
CA ASP A 309 -30.34 24.26 -1.37
C ASP A 309 -29.85 25.41 -2.27
N ALA A 310 -30.53 26.55 -2.27
CA ALA A 310 -30.13 27.72 -3.05
C ALA A 310 -28.85 28.37 -2.50
N VAL A 311 -28.71 28.40 -1.16
CA VAL A 311 -27.48 28.87 -0.51
C VAL A 311 -26.31 27.98 -0.91
N LEU A 312 -26.40 26.67 -0.73
CA LEU A 312 -25.34 25.73 -1.12
C LEU A 312 -24.94 25.87 -2.60
N ASN A 313 -25.93 26.00 -3.49
CA ASN A 313 -25.69 26.20 -4.92
C ASN A 313 -25.03 27.55 -5.24
N SER A 314 -25.14 28.56 -4.37
CA SER A 314 -24.44 29.84 -4.53
C SER A 314 -22.99 29.83 -4.05
N LEU A 315 -22.61 28.85 -3.22
CA LEU A 315 -21.24 28.74 -2.71
C LEU A 315 -20.29 28.17 -3.77
N ASP A 316 -19.08 28.71 -3.83
CA ASP A 316 -18.02 28.20 -4.69
C ASP A 316 -17.25 27.09 -3.95
N ALA A 317 -16.84 26.05 -4.68
CA ALA A 317 -15.89 25.09 -4.14
C ALA A 317 -14.52 25.77 -3.97
N GLN A 318 -13.90 25.51 -2.83
CA GLN A 318 -12.59 26.05 -2.49
C GLN A 318 -11.60 24.91 -2.29
N PRO A 319 -10.33 25.07 -2.69
CA PRO A 319 -9.31 24.08 -2.41
C PRO A 319 -9.15 23.89 -0.90
N GLY A 320 -8.91 22.65 -0.49
CA GLY A 320 -8.53 22.32 0.87
C GLY A 320 -7.28 23.08 1.29
N ARG A 321 -7.15 23.42 2.58
CA ARG A 321 -6.02 24.23 3.06
C ARG A 321 -4.68 23.55 2.84
N ASN A 322 -4.65 22.23 3.00
CA ASN A 322 -3.51 21.37 2.73
C ASN A 322 -4.04 20.07 2.10
N PRO A 323 -3.24 19.37 1.27
CA PRO A 323 -3.55 18.00 0.86
C PRO A 323 -3.70 17.10 2.10
N LEU A 324 -4.57 16.10 2.02
CA LEU A 324 -4.66 15.06 3.06
C LEU A 324 -3.70 13.93 2.71
N GLU A 325 -3.02 13.38 3.71
CA GLU A 325 -2.25 12.15 3.59
C GLU A 325 -3.02 11.04 4.31
N ILE A 326 -3.68 10.19 3.53
CA ILE A 326 -4.56 9.15 4.03
C ILE A 326 -3.84 7.81 4.00
N LYS A 327 -3.70 7.19 5.16
CA LYS A 327 -3.17 5.82 5.26
C LYS A 327 -4.23 4.83 4.82
N MET A 328 -3.79 3.86 4.02
CA MET A 328 -4.63 2.81 3.48
C MET A 328 -4.02 1.45 3.77
N ILE A 329 -4.89 0.47 4.04
CA ILE A 329 -4.51 -0.90 4.34
C ILE A 329 -5.28 -1.87 3.43
N LYS A 330 -4.59 -2.87 2.90
CA LYS A 330 -5.19 -3.95 2.12
C LYS A 330 -5.72 -5.03 3.07
N LYS A 331 -6.99 -5.37 2.95
CA LYS A 331 -7.67 -6.47 3.65
C LYS A 331 -8.40 -7.30 2.61
N ASP A 332 -8.18 -8.61 2.61
CA ASP A 332 -8.82 -9.56 1.68
C ASP A 332 -8.67 -9.15 0.19
N GLY A 333 -7.50 -8.60 -0.16
CA GLY A 333 -7.17 -8.18 -1.52
C GLY A 333 -7.71 -6.81 -1.95
N LYS A 334 -8.46 -6.12 -1.09
CA LYS A 334 -9.03 -4.78 -1.34
C LYS A 334 -8.53 -3.77 -0.32
N TRP A 335 -8.60 -2.49 -0.63
CA TRP A 335 -8.10 -1.38 0.17
C TRP A 335 -9.19 -0.75 1.03
N THR A 336 -8.79 -0.23 2.19
CA THR A 336 -9.66 0.58 3.06
C THR A 336 -8.85 1.65 3.76
N VAL A 337 -9.52 2.69 4.22
CA VAL A 337 -8.89 3.74 5.03
C VAL A 337 -8.49 3.15 6.38
N ASP A 338 -7.27 3.46 6.83
CA ASP A 338 -6.84 3.13 8.19
C ASP A 338 -7.50 4.09 9.18
N THR A 339 -8.59 3.65 9.80
CA THR A 339 -9.37 4.45 10.76
C THR A 339 -8.64 4.71 12.07
N GLU A 340 -7.52 4.04 12.33
CA GLU A 340 -6.67 4.35 13.49
C GLU A 340 -5.76 5.56 13.24
N ASP A 341 -5.62 5.99 11.97
CA ASP A 341 -4.81 7.14 11.62
C ASP A 341 -5.53 8.46 11.90
N TYR A 342 -4.81 9.41 12.48
CA TYR A 342 -5.34 10.73 12.85
C TYR A 342 -5.92 11.51 11.64
N ASN A 343 -5.39 11.30 10.43
CA ASN A 343 -5.86 12.00 9.26
C ASN A 343 -7.15 11.40 8.68
N SER A 344 -7.55 10.18 9.09
CA SER A 344 -8.78 9.54 8.58
C SER A 344 -10.04 10.34 8.96
N ASP A 345 -10.08 10.91 10.16
CA ASP A 345 -11.15 11.80 10.62
C ASP A 345 -11.34 13.03 9.72
N GLN A 346 -10.28 13.48 9.03
CA GLN A 346 -10.38 14.64 8.14
C GLN A 346 -11.27 14.35 6.93
N LEU A 347 -11.39 13.09 6.48
CA LEU A 347 -12.32 12.75 5.41
C LEU A 347 -13.76 13.00 5.83
N VAL A 348 -14.12 12.59 7.04
CA VAL A 348 -15.47 12.80 7.60
C VAL A 348 -15.72 14.29 7.80
N LYS A 349 -14.76 15.02 8.40
CA LYS A 349 -14.89 16.47 8.61
C LYS A 349 -15.08 17.23 7.30
N THR A 350 -14.26 16.92 6.30
CA THR A 350 -14.31 17.61 5.01
C THR A 350 -15.56 17.26 4.20
N PHE A 351 -15.83 15.97 4.00
CA PHE A 351 -16.82 15.52 3.01
C PHE A 351 -18.19 15.18 3.62
N ALA A 352 -18.30 15.07 4.95
CA ALA A 352 -19.57 14.86 5.63
C ALA A 352 -19.98 16.07 6.48
N GLN A 353 -19.09 16.59 7.33
CA GLN A 353 -19.37 17.73 8.22
C GLN A 353 -19.30 19.09 7.50
N GLY A 354 -18.63 19.18 6.35
CA GLY A 354 -18.50 20.41 5.57
C GLY A 354 -17.44 21.39 6.07
N ASP A 355 -16.37 20.86 6.68
CA ASP A 355 -15.17 21.61 7.01
C ASP A 355 -14.25 21.77 5.78
N ARG A 356 -13.28 22.70 5.88
CA ARG A 356 -12.26 22.96 4.85
C ARG A 356 -10.87 23.20 5.42
#